data_AF-A0A7W1ESC6-F1
#
_entry.id   AF-A0A7W1ESC6-F1
#
_cell.length_a   1.000
_cell.length_b   1.000
_cell.length_c   1.000
_cell.angle_alpha   90.00
_cell.angle_beta   90.00
_cell.angle_gamma   90.00
#
_symmetry.space_group_name_H-M   'P 1'
#
loop_
_entity.id
_entity.type
_entity.pdbx_description
1 polymer ?
#
loop_
_entity_poly.entity_id
_entity_poly.type
_entity_poly.pdbx_seq_one_letter_code
_entity_poly.pdbx_strand_id
1 'polypeptide(L)'
;MREPHEPVSSQPMHDKRNVYAELKAGMEKGKEDMESKKRYEAFKTYADYHSEYYKKVNQERVDNANTPGHQKIKVYSLGDGAVTIIAQINTEKLDPATGQLSEDQTAPGLVEGVVTNGHDYNPEAQAFREIEQRWQHYLDTTQPEQRLVIYEGPPLDEQFIDSRDGAIRDARRGDSGFLQFLANRDGVSAKSAEVDNPEQLKKFERVGVSREDAVLFFALRAMAANYNDKPVPDDIAMNFHFQLAELRMPGFEVFSDEQKKYLVEHPEALAAEKKKVLPYLEKWNAILRADGKPELEASENGEVKFSDQVTNNEVLSWIEAAGTGRLSEISRINLAGRDSGIFDSIADATTDGKRPFIVFGGSHVVSLEPVLEEYYGKKESS
;
A
#
# COMPACT_ATOMS: atom_id res chain seq x y z
N MET A 1 23.05 42.27 25.32
CA MET A 1 23.76 41.26 24.50
C MET A 1 23.18 39.92 24.90
N ARG A 2 22.37 39.31 24.02
CA ARG A 2 21.85 37.94 24.21
C ARG A 2 22.82 37.00 23.51
N GLU A 3 23.25 35.95 24.20
CA GLU A 3 24.12 34.91 23.65
C GLU A 3 23.42 34.16 22.51
N PRO A 4 24.17 33.72 21.47
CA PRO A 4 23.60 32.94 20.39
C PRO A 4 23.31 31.52 20.89
N HIS A 5 22.06 31.07 20.72
CA HIS A 5 21.71 29.66 20.87
C HIS A 5 22.42 28.85 19.79
N GLU A 6 23.21 27.86 20.20
CA GLU A 6 23.78 26.86 19.31
C GLU A 6 22.64 26.06 18.62
N PRO A 7 22.76 25.78 17.32
CA PRO A 7 21.80 24.92 16.64
C PRO A 7 21.89 23.51 17.19
N VAL A 8 20.76 23.00 17.69
CA VAL A 8 20.60 21.59 18.06
C VAL A 8 20.90 20.75 16.83
N SER A 9 22.00 19.99 16.90
CA SER A 9 22.41 19.04 15.89
C SER A 9 21.31 17.99 15.70
N SER A 10 20.58 18.09 14.59
CA SER A 10 19.66 17.06 14.12
C SER A 10 20.48 15.91 13.53
N GLN A 11 20.96 15.01 14.37
CA GLN A 11 21.43 13.72 13.87
C GLN A 11 20.23 12.99 13.23
N PRO A 12 20.35 12.47 12.00
CA PRO A 12 19.29 11.69 11.38
C PRO A 12 19.10 10.41 12.20
N MET A 13 17.94 10.27 12.84
CA MET A 13 17.49 9.02 13.46
C MET A 13 17.27 7.97 12.36
N HIS A 14 18.35 7.31 11.93
CA HIS A 14 18.28 6.05 11.19
C HIS A 14 18.13 4.88 12.18
N ASP A 15 17.20 4.96 13.13
CA ASP A 15 17.06 3.90 14.12
C ASP A 15 16.07 2.83 13.64
N LYS A 16 16.61 1.74 13.08
CA LYS A 16 15.87 0.51 12.78
C LYS A 16 15.12 -0.06 13.99
N ARG A 17 15.34 0.46 15.21
CA ARG A 17 14.74 0.01 16.47
C ARG A 17 13.21 0.13 16.55
N ASN A 18 12.56 1.05 15.83
CA ASN A 18 11.12 1.28 16.04
C ASN A 18 10.20 0.17 15.48
N VAL A 19 10.42 -0.32 14.25
CA VAL A 19 9.59 -1.40 13.66
C VAL A 19 9.77 -2.73 14.41
N TYR A 20 11.00 -3.06 14.82
CA TYR A 20 11.28 -4.27 15.59
C TYR A 20 10.76 -4.23 17.02
N ALA A 21 10.56 -3.04 17.59
CA ALA A 21 9.95 -2.88 18.90
C ALA A 21 8.46 -3.27 18.90
N GLU A 22 7.72 -3.09 17.81
CA GLU A 22 6.31 -3.53 17.71
C GLU A 22 6.16 -5.04 17.72
N LEU A 23 6.95 -5.72 16.89
CA LEU A 23 6.96 -7.17 16.79
C LEU A 23 7.37 -7.79 18.13
N LYS A 24 8.34 -7.15 18.81
CA LYS A 24 8.78 -7.55 20.14
C LYS A 24 7.71 -7.31 21.20
N ALA A 25 7.03 -6.15 21.19
CA ALA A 25 5.96 -5.83 22.12
C ALA A 25 4.69 -6.69 21.91
N GLY A 26 4.45 -7.13 20.67
CA GLY A 26 3.42 -8.13 20.33
C GLY A 26 3.73 -9.50 20.96
N MET A 27 4.98 -9.95 20.89
CA MET A 27 5.42 -11.19 21.54
C MET A 27 5.33 -11.12 23.07
N GLU A 28 5.68 -9.99 23.69
CA GLU A 28 5.69 -9.85 25.15
C GLU A 28 4.27 -9.90 25.77
N LYS A 29 3.22 -9.70 24.96
CA LYS A 29 1.80 -9.77 25.39
C LYS A 29 1.11 -11.11 25.10
N GLY A 30 1.64 -11.93 24.18
CA GLY A 30 1.14 -13.28 23.91
C GLY A 30 1.84 -14.30 24.81
N LYS A 31 1.11 -15.30 25.32
CA LYS A 31 1.78 -16.49 25.85
C LYS A 31 2.71 -17.03 24.77
N GLU A 32 3.95 -17.33 25.12
CA GLU A 32 4.99 -17.87 24.23
C GLU A 32 4.56 -19.18 23.56
N ASP A 33 3.67 -19.15 22.56
CA ASP A 33 3.53 -20.27 21.66
C ASP A 33 4.67 -20.25 20.63
N MET A 34 5.11 -21.45 20.23
CA MET A 34 6.25 -21.60 19.34
C MET A 34 6.02 -20.93 17.99
N GLU A 35 4.75 -20.79 17.59
CA GLU A 35 4.33 -20.21 16.33
C GLU A 35 4.55 -18.69 16.30
N SER A 36 4.12 -17.99 17.35
CA SER A 36 4.37 -16.55 17.53
C SER A 36 5.87 -16.24 17.56
N LYS A 37 6.67 -17.08 18.22
CA LYS A 37 8.13 -16.95 18.23
C LYS A 37 8.72 -17.14 16.84
N LYS A 38 8.26 -18.16 16.11
CA LYS A 38 8.73 -18.44 14.74
C LYS A 38 8.43 -17.27 13.80
N ARG A 39 7.21 -16.73 13.85
CA ARG A 39 6.81 -15.53 13.08
C ARG A 39 7.68 -14.33 13.39
N TYR A 40 7.95 -14.07 14.66
CA TYR A 40 8.81 -12.97 15.09
C TYR A 40 10.25 -13.11 14.58
N GLU A 41 10.85 -14.29 14.75
CA GLU A 41 12.21 -14.54 14.27
C GLU A 41 12.29 -14.41 12.75
N ALA A 42 11.29 -14.89 12.02
CA ALA A 42 11.20 -14.69 10.58
C ALA A 42 11.11 -13.21 10.20
N PHE A 43 10.26 -12.42 10.85
CA PHE A 43 10.10 -11.01 10.48
C PHE A 43 11.36 -10.16 10.77
N LYS A 44 12.31 -10.65 11.59
CA LYS A 44 13.64 -10.01 11.72
C LYS A 44 14.43 -9.93 10.42
N THR A 45 14.12 -10.77 9.44
CA THR A 45 14.76 -10.75 8.12
C THR A 45 14.08 -9.80 7.15
N TYR A 46 13.01 -9.12 7.56
CA TYR A 46 12.25 -8.18 6.73
C TYR A 46 13.17 -7.19 6.02
N ALA A 47 13.08 -7.19 4.69
CA ALA A 47 13.83 -6.27 3.85
C ALA A 47 13.04 -4.97 3.76
N ASP A 48 13.37 -4.02 4.62
CA ASP A 48 12.82 -2.67 4.51
C ASP A 48 13.09 -2.07 3.11
N TYR A 49 12.22 -1.17 2.65
CA TYR A 49 12.29 -0.55 1.33
C TYR A 49 13.63 0.17 1.06
N HIS A 50 14.37 0.54 2.11
CA HIS A 50 15.68 1.19 2.01
C HIS A 50 16.84 0.23 1.90
N SER A 51 16.61 -1.04 2.21
CA SER A 51 17.66 -2.04 2.26
C SER A 51 18.30 -2.22 0.89
N GLU A 52 19.62 -2.43 0.89
CA GLU A 52 20.35 -2.75 -0.34
C GLU A 52 19.82 -4.05 -0.98
N TYR A 53 19.31 -4.97 -0.17
CA TYR A 53 18.60 -6.16 -0.66
C TYR A 53 17.37 -5.77 -1.47
N TYR A 54 16.48 -4.96 -0.91
CA TYR A 54 15.25 -4.54 -1.59
C TYR A 54 15.57 -3.87 -2.93
N LYS A 55 16.45 -2.86 -2.92
CA LYS A 55 16.82 -2.11 -4.13
C LYS A 55 17.41 -3.02 -5.20
N LYS A 56 18.35 -3.88 -4.81
CA LYS A 56 19.00 -4.83 -5.72
C LYS A 56 17.99 -5.80 -6.33
N VAL A 57 17.21 -6.50 -5.51
CA VAL A 57 16.27 -7.53 -5.99
C VAL A 57 15.15 -6.92 -6.82
N ASN A 58 14.66 -5.74 -6.44
CA ASN A 58 13.67 -5.03 -7.24
C ASN A 58 14.25 -4.58 -8.60
N GLN A 59 15.47 -4.06 -8.63
CA GLN A 59 16.14 -3.69 -9.89
C GLN A 59 16.39 -4.91 -10.78
N GLU A 60 16.91 -6.01 -10.22
CA GLU A 60 17.13 -7.26 -10.97
C GLU A 60 15.83 -7.79 -11.58
N ARG A 61 14.70 -7.66 -10.88
CA ARG A 61 13.38 -8.03 -11.40
C ARG A 61 12.98 -7.17 -12.59
N VAL A 62 13.14 -5.85 -12.49
CA VAL A 62 12.86 -4.90 -13.59
C VAL A 62 13.76 -5.19 -14.80
N ASP A 63 15.06 -5.37 -14.58
CA ASP A 63 16.04 -5.65 -15.64
C ASP A 63 15.73 -6.97 -16.35
N ASN A 64 15.41 -8.02 -15.58
CA ASN A 64 15.04 -9.32 -16.13
C ASN A 64 13.76 -9.24 -16.97
N ALA A 65 12.73 -8.54 -16.48
CA ALA A 65 11.48 -8.40 -17.21
C ALA A 65 11.61 -7.53 -18.46
N ASN A 66 12.57 -6.61 -18.52
CA ASN A 66 12.89 -5.85 -19.73
C ASN A 66 13.68 -6.67 -20.77
N THR A 67 14.15 -7.88 -20.46
CA THR A 67 14.85 -8.74 -21.41
C THR A 67 13.84 -9.47 -22.32
N PRO A 68 13.96 -9.41 -23.66
CA PRO A 68 13.03 -10.08 -24.58
C PRO A 68 12.90 -11.59 -24.30
N GLY A 69 11.65 -12.07 -24.24
CA GLY A 69 11.34 -13.48 -23.99
C GLY A 69 11.38 -13.90 -22.51
N HIS A 70 11.73 -13.00 -21.59
CA HIS A 70 11.64 -13.26 -20.16
C HIS A 70 10.21 -13.08 -19.64
N GLN A 71 9.91 -13.73 -18.52
CA GLN A 71 8.62 -13.61 -17.84
C GLN A 71 8.46 -12.21 -17.24
N LYS A 72 7.21 -11.72 -17.23
CA LYS A 72 6.82 -10.46 -16.59
C LYS A 72 6.36 -10.65 -15.14
N ILE A 73 6.31 -11.90 -14.70
CA ILE A 73 6.10 -12.30 -13.31
C ILE A 73 7.31 -13.03 -12.73
N LYS A 74 7.54 -12.89 -11.42
CA LYS A 74 8.43 -13.77 -10.66
C LYS A 74 7.59 -14.65 -9.73
N VAL A 75 7.81 -15.96 -9.80
CA VAL A 75 7.04 -16.93 -9.00
C VAL A 75 7.91 -17.49 -7.88
N TYR A 76 7.39 -17.43 -6.66
CA TYR A 76 7.97 -17.98 -5.45
C TYR A 76 7.12 -19.16 -4.98
N SER A 77 7.74 -20.32 -4.85
CA SER A 77 7.12 -21.52 -4.28
C SER A 77 7.86 -21.90 -3.01
N LEU A 78 7.19 -21.76 -1.87
CA LEU A 78 7.81 -21.86 -0.55
C LEU A 78 7.21 -23.03 0.25
N GLY A 79 8.00 -23.59 1.19
CA GLY A 79 7.55 -24.68 2.07
C GLY A 79 7.03 -25.89 1.31
N ASP A 80 7.83 -26.42 0.37
CA ASP A 80 7.43 -27.51 -0.54
C ASP A 80 6.17 -27.24 -1.37
N GLY A 81 5.91 -25.96 -1.67
CA GLY A 81 4.74 -25.52 -2.42
C GLY A 81 3.51 -25.29 -1.54
N ALA A 82 3.69 -25.17 -0.22
CA ALA A 82 2.66 -24.68 0.68
C ALA A 82 2.15 -23.29 0.29
N VAL A 83 3.03 -22.43 -0.26
CA VAL A 83 2.66 -21.06 -0.67
C VAL A 83 3.10 -20.79 -2.09
N THR A 84 2.20 -20.23 -2.91
CA THR A 84 2.54 -19.66 -4.22
C THR A 84 2.35 -18.15 -4.18
N ILE A 85 3.45 -17.41 -4.29
CA ILE A 85 3.43 -15.95 -4.42
C ILE A 85 3.97 -15.56 -5.78
N ILE A 86 3.24 -14.69 -6.45
CA ILE A 86 3.60 -14.13 -7.74
C ILE A 86 3.83 -12.64 -7.55
N ALA A 87 5.03 -12.20 -7.90
CA ALA A 87 5.36 -10.80 -7.95
C ALA A 87 5.20 -10.31 -9.39
N GLN A 88 4.12 -9.58 -9.64
CA GLN A 88 3.89 -8.94 -10.93
C GLN A 88 4.78 -7.70 -11.07
N ILE A 89 5.11 -7.35 -12.32
CA ILE A 89 5.70 -6.07 -12.67
C ILE A 89 4.84 -5.42 -13.75
N ASN A 90 4.59 -4.13 -13.62
CA ASN A 90 3.83 -3.36 -14.61
C ASN A 90 4.66 -3.19 -15.87
N THR A 91 4.02 -3.27 -17.04
CA THR A 91 4.67 -2.95 -18.30
C THR A 91 4.00 -1.71 -18.85
N GLU A 92 4.64 -0.56 -18.75
CA GLU A 92 4.10 0.65 -19.37
C GLU A 92 4.20 0.52 -20.87
N LYS A 93 3.18 0.98 -21.58
CA LYS A 93 3.13 0.95 -23.03
C LYS A 93 3.73 2.22 -23.63
N LEU A 94 4.49 2.02 -24.70
CA LEU A 94 5.05 3.10 -25.51
C LEU A 94 4.18 3.35 -26.73
N ASP A 95 4.02 4.62 -27.08
CA ASP A 95 3.57 5.01 -28.41
C ASP A 95 4.69 4.66 -29.42
N PRO A 96 4.43 3.77 -30.39
CA PRO A 96 5.46 3.34 -31.34
C PRO A 96 5.94 4.47 -32.27
N ALA A 97 5.15 5.54 -32.45
CA ALA A 97 5.52 6.68 -33.28
C ALA A 97 6.49 7.63 -32.55
N THR A 98 6.36 7.76 -31.23
CA THR A 98 7.14 8.72 -30.43
C THR A 98 8.21 8.05 -29.57
N GLY A 99 8.08 6.76 -29.29
CA GLY A 99 8.89 6.04 -28.32
C GLY A 99 8.71 6.56 -26.89
N GLN A 100 7.65 7.32 -26.61
CA GLN A 100 7.33 7.87 -25.29
C GLN A 100 6.22 7.06 -24.61
N LEU A 101 6.17 7.15 -23.28
CA LEU A 101 5.07 6.59 -22.49
C LEU A 101 3.75 7.24 -22.91
N SER A 102 2.75 6.41 -23.15
CA SER A 102 1.41 6.94 -23.44
C SER A 102 0.73 7.41 -22.15
N GLU A 103 0.17 8.61 -22.14
CA GLU A 103 -0.71 9.04 -21.04
C GLU A 103 -1.98 8.19 -20.96
N ASP A 104 -2.43 7.64 -22.10
CA ASP A 104 -3.53 6.69 -22.19
C ASP A 104 -3.00 5.27 -22.46
N GLN A 105 -2.69 4.56 -21.38
CA GLN A 105 -2.22 3.16 -21.39
C GLN A 105 -3.23 2.17 -22.03
N THR A 106 -4.44 2.63 -22.39
CA THR A 106 -5.47 1.84 -23.04
C THR A 106 -5.60 2.09 -24.54
N ALA A 107 -4.84 3.04 -25.11
CA ALA A 107 -4.94 3.40 -26.52
C ALA A 107 -4.58 2.22 -27.46
N PRO A 108 -5.32 2.04 -28.58
CA PRO A 108 -5.02 1.01 -29.58
C PRO A 108 -3.73 1.33 -30.34
N GLY A 109 -2.93 0.31 -30.64
CA GLY A 109 -1.69 0.44 -31.42
C GLY A 109 -0.42 0.68 -30.61
N LEU A 110 -0.52 0.81 -29.29
CA LEU A 110 0.63 0.87 -28.39
C LEU A 110 1.41 -0.45 -28.37
N VAL A 111 2.74 -0.37 -28.19
CA VAL A 111 3.62 -1.54 -28.01
C VAL A 111 4.01 -1.68 -26.53
N GLU A 112 4.19 -2.92 -26.05
CA GLU A 112 4.75 -3.14 -24.71
C GLU A 112 6.09 -2.41 -24.58
N GLY A 113 6.19 -1.56 -23.57
CA GLY A 113 7.29 -0.64 -23.34
C GLY A 113 8.16 -1.02 -22.16
N VAL A 114 8.66 0.00 -21.47
CA VAL A 114 9.55 -0.16 -20.31
C VAL A 114 8.75 -0.68 -19.12
N VAL A 115 9.27 -1.73 -18.49
CA VAL A 115 8.72 -2.29 -17.27
C VAL A 115 8.94 -1.31 -16.11
N THR A 116 7.86 -0.91 -15.42
CA THR A 116 7.91 -0.04 -14.22
C THR A 116 7.33 -0.77 -13.01
N ASN A 117 7.71 -0.33 -11.81
CA ASN A 117 7.11 -0.88 -10.59
C ASN A 117 5.68 -0.34 -10.44
N GLY A 118 4.69 -1.23 -10.31
CA GLY A 118 3.28 -0.83 -10.20
C GLY A 118 2.31 -1.95 -10.54
N HIS A 119 1.02 -1.61 -10.58
CA HIS A 119 -0.05 -2.49 -11.07
C HIS A 119 -0.27 -2.28 -12.56
N ASP A 120 -0.48 -3.37 -13.30
CA ASP A 120 -0.91 -3.28 -14.70
C ASP A 120 -2.44 -3.20 -14.75
N TYR A 121 -2.98 -2.27 -15.55
CA TYR A 121 -4.44 -2.09 -15.72
C TYR A 121 -4.90 -2.48 -17.13
N ASN A 122 -4.00 -3.01 -17.97
CA ASN A 122 -4.33 -3.55 -19.27
C ASN A 122 -4.65 -5.05 -19.13
N PRO A 123 -5.91 -5.48 -19.33
CA PRO A 123 -6.25 -6.89 -19.27
C PRO A 123 -5.37 -7.73 -20.22
N GLU A 124 -4.98 -7.22 -21.37
CA GLU A 124 -4.19 -7.98 -22.35
C GLU A 124 -2.68 -8.04 -22.06
N ALA A 125 -2.23 -7.60 -20.89
CA ALA A 125 -0.81 -7.64 -20.53
C ALA A 125 -0.27 -9.08 -20.45
N GLN A 126 0.99 -9.29 -20.84
CA GLN A 126 1.64 -10.59 -20.74
C GLN A 126 1.61 -11.16 -19.32
N ALA A 127 1.77 -10.31 -18.29
CA ALA A 127 1.75 -10.74 -16.89
C ALA A 127 0.45 -11.47 -16.52
N PHE A 128 -0.71 -11.01 -16.98
CA PHE A 128 -1.99 -11.66 -16.68
C PHE A 128 -2.12 -13.03 -17.34
N ARG A 129 -1.63 -13.19 -18.57
CA ARG A 129 -1.58 -14.50 -19.24
C ARG A 129 -0.68 -15.47 -18.49
N GLU A 130 0.45 -14.99 -17.98
CA GLU A 130 1.38 -15.81 -17.18
C GLU A 130 0.75 -16.19 -15.84
N ILE A 131 0.00 -15.28 -15.19
CA ILE A 131 -0.76 -15.57 -13.97
C ILE A 131 -1.82 -16.66 -14.22
N GLU A 132 -2.56 -16.62 -15.33
CA GLU A 132 -3.55 -17.66 -15.67
C GLU A 132 -2.93 -19.04 -15.80
N GLN A 133 -1.73 -19.13 -16.40
CA GLN A 133 -1.01 -20.40 -16.50
C GLN A 133 -0.64 -20.94 -15.12
N ARG A 134 -0.18 -20.07 -14.21
CA ARG A 134 0.13 -20.44 -12.83
C ARG A 134 -1.12 -20.80 -12.03
N TRP A 135 -2.21 -20.11 -12.28
CA TRP A 135 -3.51 -20.40 -11.68
C TRP A 135 -4.03 -21.77 -12.09
N GLN A 136 -3.96 -22.12 -13.39
CA GLN A 136 -4.35 -23.46 -13.85
C GLN A 136 -3.49 -24.54 -13.20
N HIS A 137 -2.17 -24.35 -13.15
CA HIS A 137 -1.28 -25.28 -12.46
C HIS A 137 -1.64 -25.43 -10.97
N TYR A 138 -2.00 -24.34 -10.30
CA TYR A 138 -2.44 -24.35 -8.91
C TYR A 138 -3.74 -25.15 -8.72
N LEU A 139 -4.72 -24.99 -9.60
CA LEU A 139 -5.94 -25.81 -9.60
C LEU A 139 -5.62 -27.29 -9.81
N ASP A 140 -4.71 -27.62 -10.72
CA ASP A 140 -4.35 -29.01 -11.05
C ASP A 140 -3.59 -29.70 -9.91
N THR A 141 -2.86 -28.96 -9.08
CA THR A 141 -1.92 -29.51 -8.08
C THR A 141 -2.32 -29.29 -6.62
N THR A 142 -3.43 -28.58 -6.38
CA THR A 142 -3.92 -28.26 -5.03
C THR A 142 -5.33 -28.79 -4.84
N GLN A 143 -5.55 -29.55 -3.76
CA GLN A 143 -6.86 -30.11 -3.43
C GLN A 143 -7.86 -28.98 -3.13
N PRO A 144 -9.15 -29.09 -3.56
CA PRO A 144 -10.14 -28.01 -3.40
C PRO A 144 -10.23 -27.40 -2.00
N GLU A 145 -10.20 -28.23 -0.96
CA GLU A 145 -10.27 -27.83 0.45
C GLU A 145 -9.04 -27.07 0.95
N GLN A 146 -7.91 -27.19 0.25
CA GLN A 146 -6.68 -26.46 0.56
C GLN A 146 -6.63 -25.12 -0.18
N ARG A 147 -7.48 -24.88 -1.18
CA ARG A 147 -7.36 -23.69 -2.02
C ARG A 147 -7.80 -22.44 -1.28
N LEU A 148 -6.99 -21.39 -1.37
CA LEU A 148 -7.29 -20.05 -0.90
C LEU A 148 -6.61 -19.02 -1.79
N VAL A 149 -7.29 -17.92 -2.08
CA VAL A 149 -6.70 -16.72 -2.67
C VAL A 149 -6.54 -15.64 -1.60
N ILE A 150 -5.38 -14.99 -1.58
CA ILE A 150 -5.12 -13.82 -0.74
C ILE A 150 -4.76 -12.65 -1.66
N TYR A 151 -5.47 -11.52 -1.53
CA TYR A 151 -5.33 -10.35 -2.41
C TYR A 151 -5.15 -9.02 -1.63
N GLU A 152 -4.60 -8.00 -2.30
CA GLU A 152 -4.41 -6.65 -1.76
C GLU A 152 -5.66 -5.79 -1.99
N GLY A 153 -5.99 -4.86 -1.09
CA GLY A 153 -7.15 -4.00 -1.22
C GLY A 153 -8.47 -4.63 -0.78
N PRO A 154 -9.57 -3.85 -0.82
CA PRO A 154 -10.90 -4.32 -0.43
C PRO A 154 -11.51 -5.27 -1.49
N PRO A 155 -12.58 -5.99 -1.12
CA PRO A 155 -13.37 -6.76 -2.06
C PRO A 155 -13.87 -5.91 -3.24
N LEU A 156 -13.94 -6.50 -4.43
CA LEU A 156 -14.58 -5.90 -5.60
C LEU A 156 -16.09 -5.79 -5.41
N ASP A 157 -16.67 -4.75 -6.01
CA ASP A 157 -18.12 -4.67 -6.17
C ASP A 157 -18.63 -5.80 -7.09
N GLU A 158 -19.83 -6.29 -6.82
CA GLU A 158 -20.48 -7.37 -7.59
C GLU A 158 -20.58 -7.05 -9.09
N GLN A 159 -20.68 -5.78 -9.47
CA GLN A 159 -20.74 -5.38 -10.88
C GLN A 159 -19.46 -5.64 -11.67
N PHE A 160 -18.31 -5.80 -10.99
CA PHE A 160 -17.00 -5.97 -11.63
C PHE A 160 -16.45 -7.39 -11.52
N ILE A 161 -16.89 -8.17 -10.51
CA ILE A 161 -16.29 -9.46 -10.15
C ILE A 161 -16.44 -10.55 -11.23
N ASP A 162 -17.44 -10.44 -12.10
CA ASP A 162 -17.74 -11.43 -13.14
C ASP A 162 -17.05 -11.13 -14.49
N SER A 163 -16.32 -10.01 -14.58
CA SER A 163 -15.65 -9.58 -15.81
C SER A 163 -14.15 -9.42 -15.57
N ARG A 164 -13.34 -10.07 -16.39
CA ARG A 164 -11.87 -9.92 -16.37
C ARG A 164 -11.46 -8.45 -16.55
N ASP A 165 -12.02 -7.81 -17.57
CA ASP A 165 -11.84 -6.39 -17.87
C ASP A 165 -12.37 -5.51 -16.75
N GLY A 166 -13.56 -5.85 -16.24
CA GLY A 166 -14.21 -5.13 -15.15
C GLY A 166 -13.35 -5.12 -13.89
N ALA A 167 -12.82 -6.29 -13.52
CA ALA A 167 -12.00 -6.48 -12.35
C ALA A 167 -10.61 -5.82 -12.47
N ILE A 168 -9.95 -5.94 -13.62
CA ILE A 168 -8.60 -5.38 -13.83
C ILE A 168 -8.66 -3.86 -14.03
N ARG A 169 -9.40 -3.42 -15.04
CA ARG A 169 -9.35 -2.05 -15.58
C ARG A 169 -10.43 -1.17 -14.99
N ASP A 170 -11.69 -1.59 -15.07
CA ASP A 170 -12.81 -0.69 -14.80
C ASP A 170 -12.96 -0.41 -13.30
N ALA A 171 -12.69 -1.41 -12.46
CA ALA A 171 -12.57 -1.28 -11.00
C ALA A 171 -11.23 -0.66 -10.56
N ARG A 172 -10.28 -0.49 -11.49
CA ARG A 172 -8.90 -0.03 -11.25
C ARG A 172 -8.21 -0.83 -10.13
N ARG A 173 -8.27 -2.16 -10.22
CA ARG A 173 -7.67 -3.08 -9.23
C ARG A 173 -6.53 -3.93 -9.75
N GLY A 174 -6.21 -3.89 -11.05
CA GLY A 174 -5.06 -4.58 -11.62
C GLY A 174 -5.01 -6.07 -11.26
N ASP A 175 -3.89 -6.51 -10.69
CA ASP A 175 -3.62 -7.87 -10.22
C ASP A 175 -4.50 -8.33 -9.06
N SER A 176 -4.81 -7.46 -8.10
CA SER A 176 -5.77 -7.77 -7.04
C SER A 176 -7.15 -8.06 -7.63
N GLY A 177 -7.62 -7.19 -8.52
CA GLY A 177 -8.90 -7.38 -9.18
C GLY A 177 -8.93 -8.69 -9.96
N PHE A 178 -7.84 -8.96 -10.69
CA PHE A 178 -7.71 -10.18 -11.45
C PHE A 178 -7.79 -11.45 -10.60
N LEU A 179 -7.12 -11.46 -9.44
CA LEU A 179 -7.19 -12.58 -8.51
C LEU A 179 -8.59 -12.82 -7.97
N GLN A 180 -9.31 -11.76 -7.63
CA GLN A 180 -10.69 -11.84 -7.17
C GLN A 180 -11.60 -12.42 -8.27
N PHE A 181 -11.43 -11.98 -9.51
CA PHE A 181 -12.13 -12.54 -10.66
C PHE A 181 -11.84 -14.05 -10.85
N LEU A 182 -10.57 -14.46 -10.82
CA LEU A 182 -10.20 -15.88 -10.96
C LEU A 182 -10.78 -16.74 -9.84
N ALA A 183 -10.73 -16.24 -8.60
CA ALA A 183 -11.28 -16.93 -7.44
C ALA A 183 -12.81 -17.12 -7.56
N ASN A 184 -13.53 -16.06 -7.95
CA ASN A 184 -14.97 -16.10 -8.16
C ASN A 184 -15.35 -17.07 -9.31
N ARG A 185 -14.67 -16.97 -10.46
CA ARG A 185 -14.91 -17.81 -11.64
C ARG A 185 -14.82 -19.30 -11.31
N ASP A 186 -13.82 -19.70 -10.51
CA ASP A 186 -13.52 -21.10 -10.26
C ASP A 186 -13.97 -21.59 -8.87
N GLY A 187 -14.77 -20.78 -8.16
CA GLY A 187 -15.35 -21.13 -6.86
C GLY A 187 -14.31 -21.32 -5.74
N VAL A 188 -13.18 -20.63 -5.81
CA VAL A 188 -12.12 -20.67 -4.79
C VAL A 188 -12.37 -19.56 -3.77
N SER A 189 -12.26 -19.89 -2.48
CA SER A 189 -12.37 -18.89 -1.40
C SER A 189 -11.27 -17.83 -1.53
N ALA A 190 -11.62 -16.57 -1.29
CA ALA A 190 -10.68 -15.45 -1.33
C ALA A 190 -10.83 -14.56 -0.08
N LYS A 191 -9.71 -14.00 0.40
CA LYS A 191 -9.70 -13.00 1.48
C LYS A 191 -8.72 -11.88 1.18
N SER A 192 -9.01 -10.67 1.67
CA SER A 192 -8.05 -9.57 1.65
C SER A 192 -6.93 -9.80 2.69
N ALA A 193 -5.72 -9.39 2.35
CA ALA A 193 -4.60 -9.27 3.29
C ALA A 193 -4.41 -7.86 3.84
N GLU A 194 -5.25 -6.90 3.46
CA GLU A 194 -5.15 -5.54 4.00
C GLU A 194 -5.49 -5.49 5.48
N VAL A 195 -4.67 -4.73 6.19
CA VAL A 195 -4.94 -4.31 7.55
C VAL A 195 -5.79 -3.05 7.47
N ASP A 196 -6.93 -3.02 8.14
CA ASP A 196 -7.75 -1.80 8.15
C ASP A 196 -7.02 -0.64 8.82
N ASN A 197 -7.33 0.59 8.44
CA ASN A 197 -6.67 1.78 8.98
C ASN A 197 -6.77 1.89 10.53
N PRO A 198 -7.91 1.54 11.18
CA PRO A 198 -7.98 1.45 12.64
C PRO A 198 -7.00 0.44 13.29
N GLU A 199 -6.75 -0.70 12.66
CA GLU A 199 -5.78 -1.68 13.12
C GLU A 199 -4.35 -1.20 12.85
N GLN A 200 -4.10 -0.60 11.69
CA GLN A 200 -2.82 0.04 11.37
C GLN A 200 -2.48 1.18 12.35
N LEU A 201 -3.49 1.93 12.79
CA LEU A 201 -3.33 2.96 13.84
C LEU A 201 -2.91 2.37 15.19
N LYS A 202 -3.41 1.19 15.56
CA LYS A 202 -2.93 0.51 16.79
C LYS A 202 -1.46 0.14 16.69
N LYS A 203 -0.94 -0.13 15.47
CA LYS A 203 0.49 -0.34 15.24
C LYS A 203 1.24 0.97 15.44
N PHE A 204 0.83 2.04 14.75
CA PHE A 204 1.36 3.40 14.92
C PHE A 204 1.47 3.85 16.39
N GLU A 205 0.41 3.68 17.18
CA GLU A 205 0.40 4.10 18.59
C GLU A 205 1.44 3.35 19.43
N ARG A 206 1.79 2.09 19.08
CA ARG A 206 2.80 1.29 19.80
C ARG A 206 4.22 1.79 19.58
N VAL A 207 4.49 2.47 18.46
CA VAL A 207 5.79 3.12 18.16
C VAL A 207 5.80 4.61 18.39
N GLY A 208 4.77 5.13 19.06
CA GLY A 208 4.70 6.55 19.41
C GLY A 208 4.35 7.46 18.23
N VAL A 209 3.75 6.94 17.16
CA VAL A 209 3.07 7.78 16.17
C VAL A 209 1.73 8.19 16.76
N SER A 210 1.51 9.50 16.87
CA SER A 210 0.26 10.04 17.41
C SER A 210 -0.87 9.84 16.40
N ARG A 211 -2.11 9.77 16.90
CA ARG A 211 -3.29 9.61 16.04
C ARG A 211 -3.42 10.78 15.06
N GLU A 212 -3.13 12.01 15.49
CA GLU A 212 -3.19 13.16 14.61
C GLU A 212 -2.08 13.17 13.55
N ASP A 213 -0.89 12.63 13.86
CA ASP A 213 0.18 12.43 12.86
C ASP A 213 -0.28 11.41 11.80
N ALA A 214 -0.92 10.33 12.24
CA ALA A 214 -1.47 9.30 11.37
C ALA A 214 -2.55 9.87 10.43
N VAL A 215 -3.44 10.72 10.94
CA VAL A 215 -4.46 11.41 10.13
C VAL A 215 -3.81 12.23 9.03
N LEU A 216 -2.79 13.03 9.36
CA LEU A 216 -2.07 13.82 8.36
C LEU A 216 -1.49 12.91 7.28
N PHE A 217 -0.78 11.87 7.68
CA PHE A 217 -0.20 10.91 6.75
C PHE A 217 -1.25 10.25 5.84
N PHE A 218 -2.34 9.72 6.39
CA PHE A 218 -3.36 9.06 5.58
C PHE A 218 -4.12 10.03 4.68
N ALA A 219 -4.36 11.27 5.11
CA ALA A 219 -4.97 12.30 4.27
C ALA A 219 -4.07 12.64 3.07
N LEU A 220 -2.77 12.87 3.31
CA LEU A 220 -1.80 13.09 2.24
C LEU A 220 -1.70 11.88 1.30
N ARG A 221 -1.72 10.66 1.85
CA ARG A 221 -1.72 9.41 1.07
C ARG A 221 -2.95 9.25 0.20
N ALA A 222 -4.13 9.55 0.71
CA ALA A 222 -5.38 9.49 -0.06
C ALA A 222 -5.37 10.49 -1.22
N MET A 223 -4.81 11.68 -1.03
CA MET A 223 -4.62 12.66 -2.12
C MET A 223 -3.61 12.17 -3.15
N ALA A 224 -2.46 11.68 -2.69
CA ALA A 224 -1.38 11.15 -3.53
C ALA A 224 -1.76 9.91 -4.35
N ALA A 225 -2.78 9.15 -3.93
CA ALA A 225 -3.22 7.93 -4.62
C ALA A 225 -3.68 8.15 -6.07
N ASN A 226 -3.87 9.40 -6.49
CA ASN A 226 -4.21 9.75 -7.88
C ASN A 226 -2.99 9.93 -8.81
N TYR A 227 -1.75 9.73 -8.33
CA TYR A 227 -0.47 9.66 -9.06
C TYR A 227 -0.44 10.42 -10.41
N ASN A 228 -0.66 11.73 -10.37
CA ASN A 228 -0.62 12.57 -11.56
C ASN A 228 -0.14 13.98 -11.21
N ASP A 229 0.29 14.74 -12.21
CA ASP A 229 0.73 16.14 -12.04
C ASP A 229 -0.44 17.12 -11.90
N LYS A 230 -1.64 16.64 -11.54
CA LYS A 230 -2.77 17.55 -11.30
C LYS A 230 -2.54 18.30 -9.99
N PRO A 231 -2.91 19.58 -9.93
CA PRO A 231 -2.99 20.32 -8.70
C PRO A 231 -3.88 19.61 -7.68
N VAL A 232 -3.47 19.62 -6.42
CA VAL A 232 -4.34 19.27 -5.30
C VAL A 232 -5.51 20.27 -5.28
N PRO A 233 -6.75 19.84 -5.01
CA PRO A 233 -7.90 20.74 -4.92
C PRO A 233 -7.69 21.88 -3.92
N ASP A 234 -8.26 23.05 -4.19
CA ASP A 234 -8.19 24.24 -3.32
C ASP A 234 -8.93 24.06 -1.98
N ASP A 235 -9.73 23.01 -1.81
CA ASP A 235 -10.32 22.68 -0.52
C ASP A 235 -10.19 21.19 -0.22
N ILE A 236 -9.35 20.89 0.76
CA ILE A 236 -9.05 19.55 1.24
C ILE A 236 -9.55 19.31 2.67
N ALA A 237 -10.35 20.22 3.23
CA ALA A 237 -10.87 20.08 4.60
C ALA A 237 -11.65 18.76 4.77
N MET A 238 -12.48 18.39 3.79
CA MET A 238 -13.25 17.15 3.87
C MET A 238 -12.37 15.90 3.74
N ASN A 239 -11.24 15.95 3.04
CA ASN A 239 -10.29 14.83 3.01
C ASN A 239 -9.76 14.54 4.42
N PHE A 240 -9.37 15.58 5.16
CA PHE A 240 -8.98 15.43 6.56
C PHE A 240 -10.15 14.97 7.45
N HIS A 241 -11.35 15.52 7.25
CA HIS A 241 -12.54 15.09 7.99
C HIS A 241 -12.77 13.58 7.86
N PHE A 242 -12.72 13.05 6.63
CA PHE A 242 -12.91 11.62 6.39
C PHE A 242 -11.86 10.76 7.11
N GLN A 243 -10.60 11.19 7.11
CA GLN A 243 -9.52 10.46 7.80
C GLN A 243 -9.65 10.54 9.32
N LEU A 244 -10.08 11.68 9.87
CA LEU A 244 -10.42 11.81 11.30
C LEU A 244 -11.54 10.84 11.68
N ALA A 245 -12.60 10.75 10.86
CA ALA A 245 -13.72 9.84 11.08
C ALA A 245 -13.29 8.36 10.97
N GLU A 246 -12.53 8.01 9.93
CA GLU A 246 -12.03 6.66 9.68
C GLU A 246 -11.17 6.14 10.84
N LEU A 247 -10.31 7.01 11.38
CA LEU A 247 -9.49 6.73 12.56
C LEU A 247 -10.22 6.93 13.90
N ARG A 248 -11.56 7.10 13.86
CA ARG A 248 -12.45 7.17 15.03
C ARG A 248 -12.07 8.29 16.01
N MET A 249 -11.73 9.46 15.49
CA MET A 249 -11.51 10.66 16.30
C MET A 249 -12.82 11.16 16.91
N PRO A 250 -12.84 11.53 18.20
CA PRO A 250 -14.04 12.07 18.83
C PRO A 250 -14.59 13.29 18.07
N GLY A 251 -15.89 13.27 17.77
CA GLY A 251 -16.57 14.36 17.07
C GLY A 251 -16.58 14.25 15.54
N PHE A 252 -16.04 13.16 14.98
CA PHE A 252 -16.03 12.87 13.55
C PHE A 252 -16.77 11.57 13.26
N GLU A 253 -17.52 11.54 12.17
CA GLU A 253 -18.30 10.38 11.75
C GLU A 253 -18.22 10.19 10.24
N VAL A 254 -18.36 8.95 9.79
CA VAL A 254 -18.43 8.64 8.36
C VAL A 254 -19.85 8.95 7.91
N PHE A 255 -19.99 9.86 6.95
CA PHE A 255 -21.31 10.24 6.42
C PHE A 255 -21.94 9.13 5.58
N SER A 256 -23.23 8.88 5.81
CA SER A 256 -24.08 8.13 4.89
C SER A 256 -24.25 8.88 3.57
N ASP A 257 -24.76 8.21 2.53
CA ASP A 257 -24.99 8.85 1.23
C ASP A 257 -26.09 9.92 1.31
N GLU A 258 -27.09 9.76 2.18
CA GLU A 258 -28.09 10.79 2.47
C GLU A 258 -27.45 12.00 3.15
N GLN A 259 -26.55 11.80 4.12
CA GLN A 259 -25.83 12.89 4.78
C GLN A 259 -24.93 13.64 3.79
N LYS A 260 -24.22 12.93 2.90
CA LYS A 260 -23.41 13.54 1.84
C LYS A 260 -24.28 14.43 0.93
N LYS A 261 -25.43 13.93 0.47
CA LYS A 261 -26.39 14.70 -0.34
C LYS A 261 -26.87 15.94 0.40
N TYR A 262 -27.24 15.78 1.67
CA TYR A 262 -27.66 16.89 2.51
C TYR A 262 -26.58 17.98 2.62
N LEU A 263 -25.32 17.61 2.91
CA LEU A 263 -24.22 18.56 3.03
C LEU A 263 -23.93 19.32 1.73
N VAL A 264 -24.11 18.68 0.56
CA VAL A 264 -23.98 19.34 -0.75
C VAL A 264 -25.08 20.40 -0.94
N GLU A 265 -26.30 20.11 -0.48
CA GLU A 265 -27.45 21.02 -0.59
C GLU A 265 -27.46 22.13 0.48
N HIS A 266 -26.68 21.99 1.55
CA HIS A 266 -26.66 22.90 2.72
C HIS A 266 -25.23 23.38 3.02
N PRO A 267 -24.71 24.39 2.28
CA PRO A 267 -23.33 24.87 2.39
C PRO A 267 -22.92 25.31 3.80
N GLU A 268 -23.86 25.83 4.60
CA GLU A 268 -23.62 26.21 5.99
C GLU A 268 -23.35 25.01 6.90
N ALA A 269 -24.04 23.88 6.67
CA ALA A 269 -23.81 22.64 7.38
C ALA A 269 -22.45 22.05 6.98
N LEU A 270 -22.14 22.06 5.68
CA LEU A 270 -20.83 21.66 5.18
C LEU A 270 -19.70 22.53 5.77
N ALA A 271 -19.86 23.85 5.80
CA ALA A 271 -18.90 24.76 6.42
C ALA A 271 -18.68 24.45 7.91
N ALA A 272 -19.74 24.10 8.65
CA ALA A 272 -19.62 23.68 10.04
C ALA A 272 -18.81 22.39 10.20
N GLU A 273 -19.01 21.40 9.31
CA GLU A 273 -18.25 20.15 9.31
C GLU A 273 -16.76 20.36 8.96
N LYS A 274 -16.47 21.23 7.97
CA LYS A 274 -15.10 21.62 7.63
C LYS A 274 -14.39 22.29 8.81
N LYS A 275 -15.08 23.20 9.52
CA LYS A 275 -14.52 23.92 10.68
C LYS A 275 -14.06 23.02 11.82
N LYS A 276 -14.58 21.80 11.93
CA LYS A 276 -14.13 20.81 12.93
C LYS A 276 -12.66 20.41 12.75
N VAL A 277 -12.11 20.54 11.54
CA VAL A 277 -10.71 20.20 11.21
C VAL A 277 -9.71 21.26 11.69
N LEU A 278 -10.14 22.51 11.81
CA LEU A 278 -9.25 23.65 12.08
C LEU A 278 -8.38 23.52 13.34
N PRO A 279 -8.86 22.96 14.47
CA PRO A 279 -8.04 22.78 15.66
C PRO A 279 -6.79 21.91 15.47
N TYR A 280 -6.73 21.10 14.40
CA TYR A 280 -5.59 20.22 14.12
C TYR A 280 -4.50 20.88 13.24
N LEU A 281 -4.82 21.99 12.57
CA LEU A 281 -3.93 22.58 11.56
C LEU A 281 -2.58 22.99 12.14
N GLU A 282 -2.53 23.62 13.32
CA GLU A 282 -1.25 24.05 13.90
C GLU A 282 -0.30 22.86 14.15
N LYS A 283 -0.85 21.72 14.62
CA LYS A 283 -0.06 20.50 14.83
C LYS A 283 0.44 19.93 13.51
N TRP A 284 -0.39 19.89 12.47
CA TRP A 284 0.01 19.42 11.15
C TRP A 284 1.01 20.36 10.47
N ASN A 285 0.82 21.67 10.59
CA ASN A 285 1.75 22.68 10.11
C ASN A 285 3.10 22.59 10.80
N ALA A 286 3.15 22.22 12.08
CA ALA A 286 4.43 21.96 12.75
C ALA A 286 5.22 20.81 12.07
N ILE A 287 4.54 19.75 11.62
CA ILE A 287 5.16 18.64 10.86
C ILE A 287 5.60 19.11 9.47
N LEU A 288 4.69 19.75 8.72
CA LEU A 288 4.97 20.25 7.37
C LEU A 288 6.13 21.24 7.37
N ARG A 289 6.13 22.20 8.30
CA ARG A 289 7.19 23.20 8.48
C ARG A 289 8.53 22.56 8.84
N ALA A 290 8.55 21.55 9.72
CA ALA A 290 9.77 20.83 10.08
C ALA A 290 10.40 20.11 8.88
N ASP A 291 9.57 19.63 7.95
CA ASP A 291 10.00 18.95 6.72
C ASP A 291 10.16 19.94 5.52
N GLY A 292 10.03 21.25 5.76
CA GLY A 292 10.15 22.30 4.74
C GLY A 292 9.08 22.24 3.65
N LYS A 293 7.85 21.85 4.00
CA LYS A 293 6.70 21.73 3.10
C LYS A 293 5.75 22.92 3.25
N PRO A 294 4.96 23.25 2.21
CA PRO A 294 3.90 24.26 2.30
C PRO A 294 2.96 23.96 3.47
N GLU A 295 2.62 24.99 4.23
CA GLU A 295 1.71 24.87 5.38
C GLU A 295 0.25 24.81 4.91
N LEU A 296 -0.66 24.39 5.79
CA LEU A 296 -2.10 24.45 5.56
C LEU A 296 -2.65 25.79 6.04
N GLU A 297 -3.46 26.41 5.20
CA GLU A 297 -4.20 27.64 5.49
C GLU A 297 -5.70 27.37 5.53
N ALA A 298 -6.40 28.08 6.41
CA ALA A 298 -7.85 28.00 6.53
C ALA A 298 -8.51 29.32 6.13
N SER A 299 -9.65 29.23 5.45
CA SER A 299 -10.51 30.39 5.20
C SER A 299 -11.60 30.54 6.28
N GLU A 300 -12.34 31.65 6.26
CA GLU A 300 -13.42 31.92 7.21
C GLU A 300 -14.57 30.90 7.15
N ASN A 301 -14.76 30.24 6.00
CA ASN A 301 -15.80 29.22 5.81
C ASN A 301 -15.32 27.81 6.18
N GLY A 302 -14.06 27.66 6.63
CA GLY A 302 -13.48 26.38 7.04
C GLY A 302 -12.82 25.59 5.91
N GLU A 303 -12.78 26.10 4.68
CA GLU A 303 -11.95 25.53 3.62
C GLU A 303 -10.49 25.46 4.08
N VAL A 304 -9.81 24.38 3.72
CA VAL A 304 -8.40 24.16 4.03
C VAL A 304 -7.65 23.93 2.73
N LYS A 305 -6.52 24.61 2.55
CA LYS A 305 -5.65 24.46 1.38
C LYS A 305 -4.18 24.53 1.77
N PHE A 306 -3.29 24.19 0.87
CA PHE A 306 -1.87 24.51 1.04
C PHE A 306 -1.62 26.00 0.78
N SER A 307 -0.64 26.58 1.48
CA SER A 307 -0.21 27.97 1.33
C SER A 307 0.34 28.26 -0.06
N ASP A 308 0.96 27.24 -0.67
CA ASP A 308 1.43 27.25 -2.05
C ASP A 308 0.63 26.23 -2.87
N GLN A 309 0.55 26.45 -4.19
CA GLN A 309 -0.02 25.45 -5.09
C GLN A 309 0.89 24.21 -5.11
N VAL A 310 0.32 23.05 -4.82
CA VAL A 310 1.01 21.76 -4.83
C VAL A 310 0.28 20.76 -5.72
N THR A 311 1.03 19.82 -6.28
CA THR A 311 0.53 18.72 -7.10
C THR A 311 0.42 17.42 -6.30
N ASN A 312 -0.36 16.45 -6.81
CA ASN A 312 -0.43 15.13 -6.16
C ASN A 312 0.93 14.43 -6.12
N ASN A 313 1.78 14.61 -7.14
CA ASN A 313 3.13 14.05 -7.20
C ASN A 313 4.08 14.68 -6.16
N GLU A 314 3.95 15.98 -5.91
CA GLU A 314 4.69 16.61 -4.81
C GLU A 314 4.24 16.03 -3.45
N VAL A 315 2.93 15.94 -3.20
CA VAL A 315 2.40 15.34 -1.96
C VAL A 315 2.89 13.90 -1.80
N LEU A 316 2.88 13.11 -2.87
CA LEU A 316 3.42 11.75 -2.87
C LEU A 316 4.88 11.74 -2.39
N SER A 317 5.73 12.59 -2.95
CA SER A 317 7.15 12.66 -2.59
C SER A 317 7.39 12.94 -1.09
N TRP A 318 6.46 13.62 -0.43
CA TRP A 318 6.57 13.92 1.01
C TRP A 318 6.30 12.70 1.89
N ILE A 319 5.48 11.77 1.39
CA ILE A 319 5.08 10.55 2.09
C ILE A 319 5.78 9.31 1.52
N GLU A 320 6.74 9.47 0.61
CA GLU A 320 7.54 8.37 0.12
C GLU A 320 8.35 7.76 1.25
N ALA A 321 8.32 6.43 1.35
CA ALA A 321 9.11 5.71 2.34
C ALA A 321 10.61 5.99 2.18
N ALA A 322 11.07 6.21 0.93
CA ALA A 322 12.43 6.57 0.54
C ALA A 322 12.87 7.96 1.04
N GLY A 323 11.92 8.83 1.37
CA GLY A 323 12.20 10.21 1.77
C GLY A 323 12.75 10.35 3.19
N THR A 324 13.08 11.60 3.51
CA THR A 324 13.48 12.06 4.85
C THR A 324 12.36 12.84 5.51
N GLY A 325 12.37 12.90 6.84
CA GLY A 325 11.36 13.66 7.61
C GLY A 325 10.34 12.75 8.29
N ARG A 326 9.41 13.39 9.00
CA ARG A 326 8.44 12.69 9.85
C ARG A 326 7.42 11.91 9.03
N LEU A 327 6.97 12.47 7.90
CA LEU A 327 5.99 11.80 7.04
C LEU A 327 6.56 10.53 6.39
N SER A 328 7.81 10.57 5.93
CA SER A 328 8.49 9.37 5.42
C SER A 328 8.76 8.34 6.52
N GLU A 329 8.99 8.77 7.77
CA GLU A 329 9.08 7.84 8.92
C GLU A 329 7.77 7.08 9.13
N ILE A 330 6.65 7.80 9.17
CA ILE A 330 5.32 7.19 9.30
C ILE A 330 5.04 6.27 8.11
N SER A 331 5.43 6.66 6.89
CA SER A 331 5.31 5.83 5.69
C SER A 331 6.03 4.48 5.80
N ARG A 332 7.26 4.48 6.35
CA ARG A 332 8.01 3.23 6.59
C ARG A 332 7.32 2.33 7.61
N ILE A 333 6.81 2.92 8.71
CA ILE A 333 6.06 2.17 9.72
C ILE A 333 4.76 1.61 9.12
N ASN A 334 4.09 2.40 8.27
CA ASN A 334 2.89 1.98 7.57
C ASN A 334 3.14 0.78 6.65
N LEU A 335 4.21 0.82 5.85
CA LEU A 335 4.58 -0.28 4.96
C LEU A 335 4.91 -1.55 5.74
N ALA A 336 5.76 -1.46 6.78
CA ALA A 336 6.06 -2.61 7.63
C ALA A 336 4.80 -3.17 8.33
N GLY A 337 3.89 -2.29 8.74
CA GLY A 337 2.60 -2.67 9.30
C GLY A 337 1.69 -3.41 8.32
N ARG A 338 1.62 -2.97 7.06
CA ARG A 338 0.88 -3.68 6.00
C ARG A 338 1.55 -5.02 5.65
N ASP A 339 2.87 -5.02 5.49
CA ASP A 339 3.65 -6.23 5.16
C ASP A 339 3.55 -7.30 6.26
N SER A 340 3.58 -6.91 7.53
CA SER A 340 3.35 -7.85 8.65
C SER A 340 1.94 -8.45 8.61
N GLY A 341 0.91 -7.66 8.30
CA GLY A 341 -0.46 -8.18 8.15
C GLY A 341 -0.60 -9.15 6.98
N ILE A 342 0.06 -8.86 5.85
CA ILE A 342 0.16 -9.77 4.72
C ILE A 342 0.82 -11.08 5.16
N PHE A 343 1.99 -11.02 5.79
CA PHE A 343 2.71 -12.18 6.28
C PHE A 343 1.87 -13.03 7.24
N ASP A 344 1.24 -12.40 8.24
CA ASP A 344 0.38 -13.08 9.21
C ASP A 344 -0.80 -13.78 8.51
N SER A 345 -1.43 -13.12 7.54
CA SER A 345 -2.54 -13.70 6.76
C SER A 345 -2.14 -14.96 5.99
N ILE A 346 -0.89 -15.00 5.50
CA ILE A 346 -0.30 -16.17 4.81
C ILE A 346 0.02 -17.27 5.83
N ALA A 347 0.68 -16.93 6.94
CA ALA A 347 1.05 -17.87 8.00
C ALA A 347 -0.17 -18.53 8.66
N ASP A 348 -1.23 -17.76 8.92
CA ASP A 348 -2.50 -18.29 9.44
C ASP A 348 -3.12 -19.26 8.44
N ALA A 349 -3.19 -18.88 7.16
CA ALA A 349 -3.76 -19.74 6.13
C ALA A 349 -3.03 -21.09 6.01
N THR A 350 -1.69 -21.07 6.02
CA THR A 350 -0.91 -22.32 5.93
C THR A 350 -1.02 -23.16 7.20
N THR A 351 -1.09 -22.53 8.37
CA THR A 351 -1.36 -23.21 9.65
C THR A 351 -2.72 -23.92 9.63
N ASP A 352 -3.71 -23.32 8.99
CA ASP A 352 -5.05 -23.90 8.78
C ASP A 352 -5.10 -24.97 7.66
N GLY A 353 -3.94 -25.38 7.14
CA GLY A 353 -3.82 -26.40 6.09
C GLY A 353 -4.20 -25.90 4.68
N LYS A 354 -4.32 -24.58 4.49
CA LYS A 354 -4.51 -23.98 3.16
C LYS A 354 -3.19 -23.86 2.43
N ARG A 355 -3.27 -23.74 1.11
CA ARG A 355 -2.16 -23.47 0.20
C ARG A 355 -2.47 -22.18 -0.55
N PRO A 356 -2.14 -21.00 -0.01
CA PRO A 356 -2.57 -19.74 -0.60
C PRO A 356 -1.90 -19.48 -1.97
N PHE A 357 -2.70 -18.95 -2.90
CA PHE A 357 -2.28 -18.39 -4.17
C PHE A 357 -2.39 -16.86 -4.10
N ILE A 358 -1.28 -16.18 -4.37
CA ILE A 358 -1.11 -14.77 -4.04
C ILE A 358 -0.44 -14.06 -5.21
N VAL A 359 -0.93 -12.89 -5.55
CA VAL A 359 -0.35 -11.97 -6.53
C VAL A 359 -0.36 -10.60 -5.87
N PHE A 360 0.82 -10.02 -5.72
CA PHE A 360 0.97 -8.67 -5.19
C PHE A 360 1.88 -7.85 -6.08
N GLY A 361 1.79 -6.53 -5.91
CA GLY A 361 2.75 -5.58 -6.42
C GLY A 361 4.17 -5.93 -6.01
N GLY A 362 5.12 -5.56 -6.87
CA GLY A 362 6.51 -5.97 -6.72
C GLY A 362 7.17 -5.56 -5.41
N SER A 363 6.78 -4.44 -4.81
CA SER A 363 7.33 -3.94 -3.55
C SER A 363 7.05 -4.87 -2.36
N HIS A 364 5.80 -5.31 -2.21
CA HIS A 364 5.39 -6.18 -1.11
C HIS A 364 6.11 -7.52 -1.15
N VAL A 365 6.19 -8.14 -2.33
CA VAL A 365 6.86 -9.45 -2.47
C VAL A 365 8.35 -9.36 -2.18
N VAL A 366 9.05 -8.35 -2.68
CA VAL A 366 10.51 -8.21 -2.46
C VAL A 366 10.82 -7.99 -0.97
N SER A 367 9.98 -7.21 -0.29
CA SER A 367 10.17 -6.91 1.14
C SER A 367 9.92 -8.16 2.01
N LEU A 368 8.95 -8.99 1.63
CA LEU A 368 8.55 -10.19 2.36
C LEU A 368 9.34 -11.46 1.97
N GLU A 369 10.03 -11.48 0.83
CA GLU A 369 10.77 -12.66 0.35
C GLU A 369 11.68 -13.25 1.43
N PRO A 370 12.57 -12.50 2.11
CA PRO A 370 13.43 -13.07 3.16
C PRO A 370 12.65 -13.57 4.39
N VAL A 371 11.53 -12.92 4.74
CA VAL A 371 10.68 -13.31 5.89
C VAL A 371 10.06 -14.66 5.62
N LEU A 372 9.52 -14.81 4.42
CA LEU A 372 8.85 -16.02 3.99
C LEU A 372 9.83 -17.18 3.80
N GLU A 373 11.04 -16.92 3.30
CA GLU A 373 12.12 -17.91 3.23
C GLU A 373 12.57 -18.37 4.61
N GLU A 374 12.73 -17.46 5.58
CA GLU A 374 13.08 -17.81 6.96
C GLU A 374 11.96 -18.63 7.63
N TYR A 375 10.69 -18.28 7.36
CA TYR A 375 9.54 -18.93 7.98
C TYR A 375 9.22 -20.31 7.38
N TYR A 376 9.25 -20.46 6.06
CA TYR A 376 8.89 -21.71 5.37
C TYR A 376 10.10 -22.57 4.98
N GLY A 377 11.31 -22.03 5.11
CA GLY A 377 12.54 -22.63 4.58
C GLY A 377 12.77 -22.27 3.11
N LYS A 378 14.06 -22.16 2.73
CA LYS A 378 14.46 -22.06 1.33
C LYS A 378 14.25 -23.41 0.63
N LYS A 379 13.56 -23.38 -0.50
CA LYS A 379 13.70 -24.47 -1.47
C LYS A 379 15.06 -24.27 -2.13
N GLU A 380 15.99 -25.22 -1.99
CA GLU A 380 17.17 -25.20 -2.85
C GLU A 380 16.66 -25.27 -4.30
N SER A 381 16.92 -24.21 -5.06
CA SER A 381 16.56 -24.15 -6.47
C SER A 381 17.31 -25.28 -7.19
N SER A 382 16.59 -26.30 -7.65
CA SER A 382 17.12 -27.34 -8.53
C SER A 382 17.38 -26.81 -9.93
#